data_AF-A0A6I5R8D8-F1
#
_entry.id   AF-A0A6I5R8D8-F1
#
_cell.length_a   1.000
_cell.length_b   1.000
_cell.length_c   1.000
_cell.angle_alpha   90.00
_cell.angle_beta   90.00
_cell.angle_gamma   90.00
#
_symmetry.space_group_name_H-M   'P 1'
#
loop_
_entity.id
_entity.type
_entity.pdbx_description
1 polymer ?
#
loop_
_entity_poly.entity_id
_entity_poly.type
_entity_poly.pdbx_seq_one_letter_code
_entity_poly.pdbx_strand_id
1 'polypeptide(L)'
;MAEVDQILRSLVSIIASYFPGRVRGQYLVGSYATGTTIATSDLDIVVVLKERLQPSEVEQIPQVRAACQQQSAISIDLKFIEETHLLETGGVKFQTHSRCLWGEDIRASVPLKPIDAHIRDSMHGQYSLFARVRGNPEHLVFPLDYPDPEGEFYGYDWRPVQLSDGTRRPSIKDLTLNVLLPAEALTLLKAGQYVGDGSKADICRQYQVWVNDQWAAFIQVIYEYCHQRWHYLVPESAIERQQLRLLCQQALGFENHFLTQYKDYILNQLPEAEPWLQDYCIQRLGRLIYRDQRVNNLLETLKSLNKSETASDVLSPQP
;
A
#
# COMPACT_ATOMS: atom_id res chain seq x y z
N MET A 1 -10.39 25.59 -1.46
CA MET A 1 -9.00 25.63 -1.97
C MET A 1 -8.10 26.51 -1.12
N ALA A 2 -8.45 27.77 -0.83
CA ALA A 2 -7.63 28.66 0.02
C ALA A 2 -7.25 28.06 1.40
N GLU A 3 -8.15 27.32 2.04
CA GLU A 3 -7.87 26.63 3.31
C GLU A 3 -6.80 25.52 3.17
N VAL A 4 -6.89 24.69 2.12
CA VAL A 4 -5.91 23.63 1.83
C VAL A 4 -4.55 24.24 1.52
N ASP A 5 -4.50 25.31 0.74
CA ASP A 5 -3.26 26.02 0.44
C ASP A 5 -2.60 26.57 1.72
N GLN A 6 -3.40 27.07 2.66
CA GLN A 6 -2.91 27.55 3.95
C GLN A 6 -2.36 26.39 4.79
N ILE A 7 -3.05 25.25 4.85
CA ILE A 7 -2.56 24.04 5.53
C ILE A 7 -1.22 23.63 4.91
N LEU A 8 -1.14 23.49 3.59
CA LEU A 8 0.09 23.07 2.90
C LEU A 8 1.27 24.01 3.18
N ARG A 9 1.05 25.33 3.21
CA ARG A 9 2.09 26.32 3.58
C ARG A 9 2.56 26.15 5.03
N SER A 10 1.64 25.89 5.96
CA SER A 10 1.97 25.60 7.36
C SER A 10 2.78 24.30 7.47
N LEU A 11 2.39 23.24 6.77
CA LEU A 11 3.13 21.96 6.76
C LEU A 11 4.54 22.13 6.23
N VAL A 12 4.69 22.84 5.11
CA VAL A 12 6.00 23.17 4.53
C VAL A 12 6.89 23.86 5.55
N SER A 13 6.34 24.83 6.28
CA SER A 13 7.09 25.63 7.25
C SER A 13 7.51 24.82 8.48
N ILE A 14 6.62 23.95 8.99
CA ILE A 14 6.93 23.06 10.12
C ILE A 14 8.01 22.04 9.72
N ILE A 15 7.84 21.37 8.58
CA ILE A 15 8.80 20.34 8.16
C ILE A 15 10.19 20.96 7.92
N ALA A 16 10.25 22.14 7.29
CA ALA A 16 11.50 22.84 7.05
C ALA A 16 12.20 23.32 8.35
N SER A 17 11.45 23.63 9.41
CA SER A 17 12.03 24.07 10.68
C SER A 17 12.64 22.92 11.50
N TYR A 18 12.07 21.71 11.39
CA TYR A 18 12.65 20.52 12.03
C TYR A 18 13.89 19.99 11.29
N PHE A 19 13.97 20.18 9.97
CA PHE A 19 15.03 19.62 9.14
C PHE A 19 15.79 20.72 8.35
N PRO A 20 16.43 21.68 9.04
CA PRO A 20 17.05 22.84 8.40
C PRO A 20 18.16 22.41 7.43
N GLY A 21 18.02 22.80 6.16
CA GLY A 21 18.96 22.47 5.08
C GLY A 21 18.94 21.01 4.59
N ARG A 22 18.17 20.14 5.25
CA ARG A 22 18.09 18.69 5.00
C ARG A 22 16.97 18.29 4.06
N VAL A 23 15.90 19.08 3.95
CA VAL A 23 14.82 18.83 2.99
C VAL A 23 15.30 19.10 1.57
N ARG A 24 15.28 18.09 0.70
CA ARG A 24 15.46 18.25 -0.75
C ARG A 24 14.21 18.86 -1.37
N GLY A 25 13.06 18.26 -1.09
CA GLY A 25 11.76 18.73 -1.58
C GLY A 25 10.59 18.12 -0.82
N GLN A 26 9.46 18.82 -0.86
CA GLN A 26 8.19 18.39 -0.30
C GLN A 26 7.17 18.28 -1.42
N TYR A 27 6.45 17.15 -1.48
CA TYR A 27 5.62 16.79 -2.61
C TYR A 27 4.24 16.39 -2.13
N LEU A 28 3.21 17.03 -2.69
CA LEU A 28 1.83 16.58 -2.56
C LEU A 28 1.65 15.36 -3.44
N VAL A 29 1.09 14.27 -2.91
CA VAL A 29 0.76 13.07 -3.68
C VAL A 29 -0.72 12.71 -3.53
N GLY A 30 -1.15 11.64 -4.18
CA GLY A 30 -2.50 11.10 -4.00
C GLY A 30 -3.60 11.94 -4.66
N SER A 31 -4.79 11.92 -4.07
CA SER A 31 -5.98 12.51 -4.69
C SER A 31 -5.89 14.03 -4.87
N TYR A 32 -5.22 14.74 -3.94
CA TYR A 32 -5.04 16.18 -4.04
C TYR A 32 -4.07 16.58 -5.16
N ALA A 33 -3.03 15.78 -5.41
CA ALA A 33 -2.12 16.02 -6.53
C ALA A 33 -2.76 15.76 -7.89
N THR A 34 -3.70 14.83 -7.96
CA THR A 34 -4.35 14.38 -9.21
C THR A 34 -5.70 15.07 -9.47
N GLY A 35 -6.25 15.81 -8.50
CA GLY A 35 -7.54 16.48 -8.63
C GLY A 35 -8.75 15.55 -8.47
N THR A 36 -8.56 14.35 -7.92
CA THR A 36 -9.63 13.35 -7.70
C THR A 36 -10.07 13.29 -6.24
N THR A 37 -10.01 14.42 -5.52
CA THR A 37 -10.33 14.48 -4.09
C THR A 37 -11.82 14.30 -3.82
N ILE A 38 -12.11 13.61 -2.74
CA ILE A 38 -13.45 13.49 -2.15
C ILE A 38 -13.43 14.01 -0.71
N ALA A 39 -14.59 14.14 -0.09
CA ALA A 39 -14.73 14.77 1.23
C ALA A 39 -13.88 14.13 2.35
N THR A 40 -13.55 12.84 2.20
CA THR A 40 -12.77 12.03 3.15
C THR A 40 -11.31 11.80 2.71
N SER A 41 -10.87 12.49 1.66
CA SER A 41 -9.47 12.44 1.20
C SER A 41 -8.54 13.05 2.26
N ASP A 42 -7.48 12.32 2.58
CA ASP A 42 -6.32 12.78 3.34
C ASP A 42 -5.37 13.61 2.48
N LEU A 43 -4.51 14.38 3.15
CA LEU A 43 -3.34 15.03 2.54
C LEU A 43 -2.14 14.09 2.63
N ASP A 44 -1.80 13.47 1.51
CA ASP A 44 -0.60 12.65 1.38
C ASP A 44 0.59 13.54 0.99
N ILE A 45 1.61 13.62 1.84
CA ILE A 45 2.82 14.41 1.59
C ILE A 45 4.05 13.51 1.64
N VAL A 46 4.85 13.54 0.59
CA VAL A 46 6.18 12.93 0.57
C VAL A 46 7.23 14.01 0.84
N VAL A 47 8.04 13.81 1.87
CA VAL A 47 9.20 14.62 2.21
C VAL A 47 10.45 13.86 1.81
N VAL A 48 11.22 14.42 0.87
CA VAL A 48 12.52 13.87 0.49
C VAL A 48 13.60 14.58 1.31
N LEU A 49 14.31 13.82 2.13
CA LEU A 49 15.48 14.30 2.86
C LEU A 49 16.74 13.96 2.06
N LYS A 50 17.69 14.89 2.00
CA LYS A 50 18.93 14.75 1.22
C LYS A 50 19.73 13.54 1.69
N GLU A 51 20.39 12.86 0.76
CA GLU A 51 21.24 11.70 1.07
C GLU A 51 20.48 10.61 1.88
N ARG A 52 21.15 9.96 2.85
CA ARG A 52 20.56 8.99 3.79
C ARG A 52 20.05 9.68 5.05
N LEU A 53 19.06 9.07 5.72
CA LEU A 53 18.55 9.57 6.99
C LEU A 53 19.61 9.43 8.07
N GLN A 54 19.76 10.47 8.86
CA GLN A 54 20.57 10.45 10.07
C GLN A 54 19.75 9.89 11.24
N PRO A 55 20.37 9.23 12.23
CA PRO A 55 19.64 8.70 13.40
C PRO A 55 18.79 9.76 14.11
N SER A 56 19.32 10.98 14.25
CA SER A 56 18.58 12.11 14.85
C SER A 56 17.35 12.52 14.02
N GLU A 57 17.39 12.40 12.70
CA GLU A 57 16.24 12.69 11.83
C GLU A 57 15.15 11.62 12.04
N VAL A 58 15.54 10.35 12.14
CA VAL A 58 14.63 9.24 12.43
C VAL A 58 13.90 9.44 13.76
N GLU A 59 14.62 9.88 14.80
CA GLU A 59 14.04 10.19 16.11
C GLU A 59 13.08 11.39 16.08
N GLN A 60 13.30 12.36 15.18
CA GLN A 60 12.47 13.55 15.04
C GLN A 60 11.19 13.32 14.22
N ILE A 61 11.17 12.39 13.27
CA ILE A 61 10.03 12.12 12.38
C ILE A 61 8.69 11.98 13.13
N PRO A 62 8.58 11.20 14.23
CA PRO A 62 7.32 11.10 14.99
C PRO A 62 6.82 12.44 15.53
N GLN A 63 7.74 13.31 15.97
CA GLN A 63 7.40 14.64 16.49
C GLN A 63 6.87 15.55 15.39
N VAL A 64 7.50 15.52 14.21
CA VAL A 64 7.06 16.29 13.03
C VAL A 64 5.66 15.86 12.58
N ARG A 65 5.41 14.54 12.55
CA ARG A 65 4.07 14.00 12.25
C ARG A 65 3.03 14.52 13.21
N ALA A 66 3.31 14.45 14.51
CA ALA A 66 2.39 14.93 15.55
C ALA A 66 2.13 16.44 15.41
N ALA A 67 3.17 17.25 15.20
CA ALA A 67 3.06 18.69 15.00
C ALA A 67 2.23 19.04 13.77
N CYS A 68 2.48 18.37 12.64
CA CYS A 68 1.70 18.55 11.41
C CYS A 68 0.22 18.19 11.61
N GLN A 69 -0.05 17.05 12.25
CA GLN A 69 -1.42 16.59 12.50
C GLN A 69 -2.21 17.53 13.40
N GLN A 70 -1.55 18.24 14.33
CA GLN A 70 -2.19 19.24 15.19
C GLN A 70 -2.59 20.53 14.45
N GLN A 71 -1.97 20.82 13.30
CA GLN A 71 -2.22 22.05 12.53
C GLN A 71 -3.30 21.91 11.46
N SER A 72 -3.90 20.73 11.31
CA SER A 72 -4.84 20.45 10.23
C SER A 72 -6.07 19.71 10.73
N ALA A 73 -7.24 20.21 10.32
CA ALA A 73 -8.51 19.49 10.48
C ALA A 73 -8.60 18.28 9.52
N ILE A 74 -7.84 18.31 8.41
CA ILE A 74 -7.73 17.21 7.46
C ILE A 74 -6.65 16.24 7.95
N SER A 75 -6.91 14.93 7.86
CA SER A 75 -5.90 13.90 8.16
C SER A 75 -4.69 14.06 7.25
N ILE A 76 -3.48 14.00 7.84
CA ILE A 76 -2.22 14.13 7.09
C ILE A 76 -1.47 12.79 7.14
N ASP A 77 -1.15 12.25 5.98
CA ASP A 77 -0.19 11.16 5.85
C ASP A 77 1.15 11.70 5.35
N LEU A 78 2.13 11.79 6.25
CA LEU A 78 3.50 12.15 5.88
C LEU A 78 4.28 10.89 5.51
N LYS A 79 5.13 10.96 4.50
CA LYS A 79 6.12 9.91 4.22
C LYS A 79 7.49 10.56 4.05
N PHE A 80 8.44 10.14 4.87
CA PHE A 80 9.83 10.57 4.74
C PHE A 80 10.58 9.54 3.91
N ILE A 81 11.32 10.00 2.91
CA ILE A 81 12.10 9.15 2.01
C ILE A 81 13.49 9.74 1.90
N GLU A 82 14.49 8.86 1.93
CA GLU A 82 15.88 9.18 1.61
C GLU A 82 16.04 9.47 0.13
N GLU A 83 16.67 10.59 -0.21
CA GLU A 83 17.00 10.94 -1.59
C GLU A 83 17.82 9.83 -2.25
N THR A 84 18.83 9.29 -1.56
CA THR A 84 19.68 8.22 -2.09
C THR A 84 18.84 6.98 -2.45
N HIS A 85 17.96 6.54 -1.55
CA HIS A 85 17.08 5.40 -1.81
C HIS A 85 16.15 5.65 -3.00
N LEU A 86 15.60 6.87 -3.11
CA LEU A 86 14.69 7.22 -4.19
C LEU A 86 15.40 7.27 -5.54
N LEU A 87 16.63 7.81 -5.59
CA LEU A 87 17.46 7.85 -6.80
C LEU A 87 17.98 6.46 -7.21
N GLU A 88 18.15 5.53 -6.28
CA GLU A 88 18.58 4.16 -6.57
C GLU A 88 17.42 3.27 -7.02
N THR A 89 16.26 3.37 -6.37
CA THR A 89 15.16 2.40 -6.54
C THR A 89 14.00 2.91 -7.40
N GLY A 90 13.92 4.23 -7.62
CA GLY A 90 12.82 4.86 -8.32
C GLY A 90 11.52 4.91 -7.51
N GLY A 91 10.53 5.62 -8.04
CA GLY A 91 9.25 5.79 -7.37
C GLY A 91 8.14 6.16 -8.32
N VAL A 92 7.41 5.16 -8.82
CA VAL A 92 6.36 5.32 -9.85
C VAL A 92 5.35 6.40 -9.46
N LYS A 93 4.61 6.21 -8.37
CA LYS A 93 3.60 7.18 -7.88
C LYS A 93 4.23 8.53 -7.51
N PHE A 94 5.49 8.55 -7.07
CA PHE A 94 6.21 9.79 -6.79
C PHE A 94 6.50 10.57 -8.08
N GLN A 95 6.86 9.92 -9.18
CA GLN A 95 7.15 10.57 -10.45
C GLN A 95 5.88 11.00 -11.18
N THR A 96 4.86 10.16 -11.19
CA THR A 96 3.67 10.35 -12.05
C THR A 96 2.51 11.04 -11.36
N HIS A 97 2.42 10.99 -10.02
CA HIS A 97 1.23 11.43 -9.27
C HIS A 97 1.56 12.37 -8.11
N SER A 98 2.54 13.23 -8.32
CA SER A 98 2.94 14.21 -7.33
C SER A 98 2.96 15.64 -7.89
N ARG A 99 2.98 16.61 -6.99
CA ARG A 99 3.28 18.01 -7.28
C ARG A 99 4.30 18.51 -6.28
N CYS A 100 5.39 19.11 -6.77
CA CYS A 100 6.35 19.77 -5.88
C CYS A 100 5.67 20.98 -5.22
N LEU A 101 5.70 21.02 -3.89
CA LEU A 101 5.18 22.12 -3.08
C LEU A 101 6.28 23.11 -2.72
N TRP A 102 7.46 22.60 -2.38
CA TRP A 102 8.60 23.39 -1.92
C TRP A 102 9.92 22.63 -2.06
N GLY A 103 11.02 23.37 -2.22
CA GLY A 103 12.37 22.83 -2.38
C GLY A 103 12.74 22.60 -3.84
N GLU A 104 13.74 21.76 -4.07
CA GLU A 104 14.19 21.37 -5.40
C GLU A 104 13.38 20.18 -5.91
N ASP A 105 12.79 20.32 -7.09
CA ASP A 105 12.03 19.26 -7.74
C ASP A 105 12.98 18.26 -8.42
N ILE A 106 13.17 17.10 -7.78
CA ILE A 106 14.07 16.04 -8.26
C ILE A 106 13.35 14.95 -9.06
N ARG A 107 12.05 15.10 -9.37
CA ARG A 107 11.26 14.03 -10.01
C ARG A 107 11.82 13.59 -11.36
N ALA A 108 12.37 14.53 -12.12
CA ALA A 108 13.02 14.26 -13.40
C ALA A 108 14.32 13.46 -13.26
N SER A 109 14.97 13.50 -12.08
CA SER A 109 16.23 12.80 -11.81
C SER A 109 16.03 11.41 -11.19
N VAL A 110 14.85 11.14 -10.65
CA VAL A 110 14.50 9.81 -10.12
C VAL A 110 14.35 8.84 -11.30
N PRO A 111 14.96 7.65 -11.29
CA PRO A 111 14.77 6.68 -12.36
C PRO A 111 13.38 6.04 -12.27
N LEU A 112 12.85 5.59 -13.41
CA LEU A 112 11.67 4.74 -13.38
C LEU A 112 12.04 3.39 -12.75
N LYS A 113 11.26 2.95 -11.75
CA LYS A 113 11.47 1.65 -11.12
C LYS A 113 11.37 0.53 -12.17
N PRO A 114 12.24 -0.49 -12.16
CA PRO A 114 12.06 -1.66 -13.03
C PRO A 114 10.70 -2.30 -12.81
N ILE A 115 10.03 -2.71 -13.89
CA ILE A 115 8.64 -3.20 -13.80
C ILE A 115 8.51 -4.41 -12.87
N ASP A 116 9.44 -5.36 -12.91
CA ASP A 116 9.40 -6.54 -12.05
C ASP A 116 9.56 -6.17 -10.57
N ALA A 117 10.39 -5.17 -10.27
CA ALA A 117 10.52 -4.64 -8.93
C ALA A 117 9.23 -3.95 -8.47
N HIS A 118 8.55 -3.24 -9.37
CA HIS A 118 7.27 -2.61 -9.06
C HIS A 118 6.13 -3.63 -8.86
N ILE A 119 6.04 -4.66 -9.71
CA ILE A 119 5.11 -5.78 -9.55
C ILE A 119 5.34 -6.44 -8.20
N ARG A 120 6.61 -6.73 -7.86
CA ARG A 120 6.99 -7.31 -6.58
C ARG A 120 6.51 -6.47 -5.40
N ASP A 121 6.85 -5.17 -5.37
CA ASP A 121 6.43 -4.25 -4.31
C ASP A 121 4.89 -4.22 -4.17
N SER A 122 4.19 -4.16 -5.31
CA SER A 122 2.72 -4.15 -5.36
C SER A 122 2.11 -5.47 -4.86
N MET A 123 2.64 -6.62 -5.26
CA MET A 123 2.13 -7.93 -4.82
C MET A 123 2.36 -8.14 -3.31
N HIS A 124 3.55 -7.83 -2.79
CA HIS A 124 3.84 -8.02 -1.36
C HIS A 124 3.20 -6.95 -0.46
N GLY A 125 2.94 -5.76 -0.99
CA GLY A 125 2.35 -4.65 -0.24
C GLY A 125 0.95 -4.92 0.30
N GLN A 126 0.23 -5.89 -0.27
CA GLN A 126 -1.17 -6.16 0.09
C GLN A 126 -1.35 -6.82 1.47
N TYR A 127 -0.32 -7.51 1.96
CA TYR A 127 -0.38 -8.19 3.26
C TYR A 127 -0.77 -7.24 4.41
N SER A 128 -0.16 -6.06 4.46
CA SER A 128 -0.41 -5.11 5.56
C SER A 128 -1.84 -4.57 5.54
N LEU A 129 -2.47 -4.47 4.37
CA LEU A 129 -3.85 -4.03 4.23
C LEU A 129 -4.82 -5.10 4.76
N PHE A 130 -4.61 -6.36 4.37
CA PHE A 130 -5.42 -7.49 4.86
C PHE A 130 -5.23 -7.74 6.36
N ALA A 131 -4.01 -7.57 6.87
CA ALA A 131 -3.73 -7.69 8.29
C ALA A 131 -4.36 -6.55 9.08
N ARG A 132 -4.29 -5.31 8.57
CA ARG A 132 -4.81 -4.13 9.25
C ARG A 132 -6.31 -4.23 9.54
N VAL A 133 -7.12 -4.67 8.57
CA VAL A 133 -8.58 -4.83 8.79
C VAL A 133 -8.90 -5.92 9.81
N ARG A 134 -7.95 -6.85 10.06
CA ARG A 134 -8.05 -7.96 11.03
C ARG A 134 -7.34 -7.67 12.36
N GLY A 135 -7.05 -6.41 12.67
CA GLY A 135 -6.38 -6.03 13.93
C GLY A 135 -4.87 -6.28 13.95
N ASN A 136 -4.22 -6.41 12.78
CA ASN A 136 -2.78 -6.70 12.62
C ASN A 136 -2.32 -7.95 13.39
N PRO A 137 -2.87 -9.13 13.10
CA PRO A 137 -2.39 -10.36 13.72
C PRO A 137 -0.94 -10.62 13.30
N GLU A 138 -0.19 -11.36 14.12
CA GLU A 138 1.19 -11.77 13.80
C GLU A 138 1.24 -12.58 12.49
N HIS A 139 0.22 -13.42 12.28
CA HIS A 139 0.08 -14.25 11.10
C HIS A 139 -1.34 -14.16 10.53
N LEU A 140 -1.43 -14.15 9.20
CA LEU A 140 -2.66 -14.44 8.48
C LEU A 140 -2.67 -15.91 8.06
N VAL A 141 -3.85 -16.53 8.03
CA VAL A 141 -4.03 -17.92 7.58
C VAL A 141 -4.89 -17.92 6.34
N PHE A 142 -4.42 -18.57 5.27
CA PHE A 142 -5.17 -18.76 4.03
C PHE A 142 -5.95 -20.09 4.04
N PRO A 143 -7.22 -20.13 3.58
CA PRO A 143 -8.02 -18.99 3.16
C PRO A 143 -8.37 -18.08 4.35
N LEU A 144 -8.45 -16.77 4.08
CA LEU A 144 -8.88 -15.78 5.04
C LEU A 144 -10.34 -16.00 5.42
N ASP A 145 -10.68 -15.62 6.64
CA ASP A 145 -12.04 -15.43 7.13
C ASP A 145 -12.37 -13.93 7.21
N TYR A 146 -13.64 -13.61 7.50
CA TYR A 146 -14.09 -12.25 7.76
C TYR A 146 -13.31 -11.61 8.93
N PRO A 147 -13.05 -10.29 8.86
CA PRO A 147 -12.44 -9.58 9.98
C PRO A 147 -13.20 -9.70 11.31
N ASP A 148 -14.53 -9.57 11.26
CA ASP A 148 -15.45 -9.82 12.37
C ASP A 148 -16.73 -10.45 11.82
N PRO A 149 -16.92 -11.78 11.89
CA PRO A 149 -18.05 -12.46 11.25
C PRO A 149 -19.42 -12.04 11.81
N GLU A 150 -19.47 -11.55 13.05
CA GLU A 150 -20.71 -11.12 13.70
C GLU A 150 -21.05 -9.64 13.42
N GLY A 151 -20.10 -8.87 12.89
CA GLY A 151 -20.28 -7.48 12.54
C GLY A 151 -21.29 -7.25 11.41
N GLU A 152 -22.02 -6.12 11.46
CA GLU A 152 -22.99 -5.76 10.41
C GLU A 152 -22.35 -5.68 9.02
N PHE A 153 -21.09 -5.27 8.95
CA PHE A 153 -20.32 -5.21 7.71
C PHE A 153 -19.08 -6.12 7.77
N TYR A 154 -19.17 -7.20 8.53
CA TYR A 154 -18.10 -8.19 8.71
C TYR A 154 -16.77 -7.61 9.23
N GLY A 155 -16.82 -6.48 9.94
CA GLY A 155 -15.65 -5.77 10.48
C GLY A 155 -14.91 -4.86 9.50
N TYR A 156 -15.41 -4.70 8.26
CA TYR A 156 -14.79 -3.82 7.27
C TYR A 156 -14.98 -2.31 7.53
N ASP A 157 -15.81 -1.95 8.50
CA ASP A 157 -16.21 -0.58 8.85
C ASP A 157 -15.52 -0.02 10.11
N TRP A 158 -14.54 -0.75 10.65
CA TRP A 158 -13.95 -0.48 11.96
C TRP A 158 -13.12 0.81 12.03
N ARG A 159 -12.48 1.23 10.94
CA ARG A 159 -11.54 2.35 10.94
C ARG A 159 -12.32 3.67 10.83
N PRO A 160 -12.28 4.57 11.82
CA PRO A 160 -12.90 5.87 11.66
C PRO A 160 -12.11 6.76 10.69
N VAL A 161 -12.81 7.61 9.95
CA VAL A 161 -12.22 8.75 9.22
C VAL A 161 -12.64 10.04 9.88
N GLN A 162 -11.73 11.01 9.88
CA GLN A 162 -12.01 12.37 10.34
C GLN A 162 -12.51 13.20 9.16
N LEU A 163 -13.65 13.86 9.36
CA LEU A 163 -14.24 14.78 8.39
C LEU A 163 -13.71 16.19 8.58
N SER A 164 -13.95 17.07 7.60
CA SER A 164 -13.54 18.48 7.64
C SER A 164 -14.17 19.28 8.78
N ASP A 165 -15.32 18.84 9.30
CA ASP A 165 -15.97 19.43 10.49
C ASP A 165 -15.36 18.94 11.82
N GLY A 166 -14.31 18.11 11.77
CA GLY A 166 -13.64 17.53 12.92
C GLY A 166 -14.33 16.29 13.49
N THR A 167 -15.50 15.90 12.98
CA THR A 167 -16.19 14.70 13.45
C THR A 167 -15.48 13.43 12.96
N ARG A 168 -15.61 12.36 13.75
CA ARG A 168 -15.13 11.02 13.38
C ARG A 168 -16.30 10.13 13.06
N ARG A 169 -16.27 9.50 11.88
CA ARG A 169 -17.32 8.56 11.43
C ARG A 169 -16.73 7.20 11.07
N PRO A 170 -17.47 6.09 11.28
CA PRO A 170 -17.10 4.79 10.74
C PRO A 170 -16.85 4.85 9.23
N SER A 171 -15.87 4.10 8.75
CA SER A 171 -15.46 4.15 7.35
C SER A 171 -15.14 2.77 6.79
N ILE A 172 -15.46 2.64 5.51
CA ILE A 172 -15.16 1.50 4.63
C ILE A 172 -13.96 1.80 3.72
N LYS A 173 -13.07 2.72 4.12
CA LYS A 173 -11.85 3.05 3.36
C LYS A 173 -10.99 1.80 3.19
N ASP A 174 -10.83 1.00 4.24
CA ASP A 174 -10.02 -0.21 4.20
C ASP A 174 -10.64 -1.30 3.31
N LEU A 175 -11.98 -1.46 3.29
CA LEU A 175 -12.67 -2.29 2.28
C LEU A 175 -12.29 -1.87 0.86
N THR A 176 -12.37 -0.57 0.58
CA THR A 176 -12.08 -0.06 -0.77
C THR A 176 -10.63 -0.30 -1.15
N LEU A 177 -9.69 -0.07 -0.23
CA LEU A 177 -8.25 -0.31 -0.46
C LEU A 177 -7.93 -1.81 -0.62
N ASN A 178 -8.58 -2.68 0.16
CA ASN A 178 -8.42 -4.14 0.07
C ASN A 178 -8.97 -4.74 -1.23
N VAL A 179 -9.74 -3.98 -2.01
CA VAL A 179 -10.18 -4.42 -3.34
C VAL A 179 -9.37 -3.74 -4.44
N LEU A 180 -9.28 -2.41 -4.42
CA LEU A 180 -8.67 -1.67 -5.53
C LEU A 180 -7.14 -1.86 -5.62
N LEU A 181 -6.43 -1.91 -4.50
CA LEU A 181 -4.96 -2.06 -4.55
C LEU A 181 -4.50 -3.48 -4.96
N PRO A 182 -5.15 -4.56 -4.48
CA PRO A 182 -4.88 -5.88 -5.04
C PRO A 182 -5.29 -6.01 -6.51
N ALA A 183 -6.37 -5.36 -6.95
CA ALA A 183 -6.74 -5.31 -8.37
C ALA A 183 -5.66 -4.61 -9.22
N GLU A 184 -5.11 -3.48 -8.76
CA GLU A 184 -3.96 -2.80 -9.38
C GLU A 184 -2.76 -3.75 -9.48
N ALA A 185 -2.42 -4.47 -8.41
CA ALA A 185 -1.30 -5.41 -8.37
C ALA A 185 -1.48 -6.58 -9.36
N LEU A 186 -2.67 -7.19 -9.43
CA LEU A 186 -2.97 -8.25 -10.40
C LEU A 186 -2.93 -7.74 -11.85
N THR A 187 -3.41 -6.53 -12.07
CA THR A 187 -3.36 -5.89 -13.39
C THR A 187 -1.91 -5.70 -13.84
N LEU A 188 -1.05 -5.16 -12.97
CA LEU A 188 0.39 -5.02 -13.26
C LEU A 188 1.04 -6.37 -13.54
N LEU A 189 0.74 -7.38 -12.72
CA LEU A 189 1.27 -8.73 -12.90
C LEU A 189 0.85 -9.35 -14.25
N LYS A 190 -0.42 -9.20 -14.64
CA LYS A 190 -0.92 -9.74 -15.92
C LYS A 190 -0.45 -8.95 -17.13
N ALA A 191 -0.31 -7.62 -17.00
CA ALA A 191 0.13 -6.77 -18.09
C ALA A 191 1.65 -6.87 -18.35
N GLY A 192 2.46 -7.13 -17.31
CA GLY A 192 3.92 -7.14 -17.43
C GLY A 192 4.54 -5.78 -17.78
N GLN A 193 3.76 -4.70 -17.65
CA GLN A 193 4.16 -3.34 -18.00
C GLN A 193 3.38 -2.31 -17.16
N TYR A 194 3.87 -1.07 -17.18
CA TYR A 194 3.12 0.05 -16.62
C TYR A 194 1.85 0.29 -17.43
N VAL A 195 0.70 0.28 -16.75
CA VAL A 195 -0.58 0.54 -17.37
C VAL A 195 -1.34 1.58 -16.59
N GLY A 196 -2.05 2.41 -17.33
CA GLY A 196 -2.96 3.36 -16.74
C GLY A 196 -2.33 4.64 -16.22
N ASP A 197 -3.18 5.45 -15.61
CA ASP A 197 -2.83 6.76 -15.05
C ASP A 197 -2.78 6.75 -13.52
N GLY A 198 -2.71 5.58 -12.88
CA GLY A 198 -2.62 5.42 -11.42
C GLY A 198 -3.81 5.95 -10.60
N SER A 199 -4.85 6.47 -11.25
CA SER A 199 -6.07 6.87 -10.56
C SER A 199 -6.92 5.65 -10.18
N LYS A 200 -7.71 5.77 -9.10
CA LYS A 200 -8.61 4.68 -8.68
C LYS A 200 -9.69 4.35 -9.72
N ALA A 201 -10.10 5.35 -10.52
CA ALA A 201 -11.03 5.14 -11.62
C ALA A 201 -10.41 4.21 -12.67
N ASP A 202 -9.14 4.46 -12.98
CA ASP A 202 -8.45 3.76 -14.05
C ASP A 202 -8.11 2.32 -13.67
N ILE A 203 -7.93 2.01 -12.38
CA ILE A 203 -7.77 0.62 -11.91
C ILE A 203 -8.89 -0.29 -12.44
N CYS A 204 -10.15 0.16 -12.38
CA CYS A 204 -11.29 -0.65 -12.83
C CYS A 204 -11.21 -0.92 -14.34
N ARG A 205 -10.88 0.12 -15.12
CA ARG A 205 -10.71 0.01 -16.57
C ARG A 205 -9.53 -0.91 -16.92
N GLN A 206 -8.38 -0.76 -16.27
CA GLN A 206 -7.22 -1.59 -16.57
C GLN A 206 -7.44 -3.05 -16.16
N TYR A 207 -8.10 -3.31 -15.03
CA TYR A 207 -8.43 -4.67 -14.62
C TYR A 207 -9.34 -5.36 -15.65
N GLN A 208 -10.34 -4.63 -16.15
CA GLN A 208 -11.25 -5.10 -17.21
C GLN A 208 -10.52 -5.38 -18.54
N VAL A 209 -9.40 -4.70 -18.83
CA VAL A 209 -8.61 -4.92 -20.05
C VAL A 209 -7.65 -6.09 -19.90
N TRP A 210 -6.92 -6.17 -18.78
CA TRP A 210 -5.77 -7.08 -18.62
C TRP A 210 -6.09 -8.36 -17.85
N VAL A 211 -7.10 -8.34 -16.97
CA VAL A 211 -7.47 -9.51 -16.15
C VAL A 211 -8.82 -10.08 -16.60
N ASN A 212 -9.85 -9.22 -16.68
CA ASN A 212 -11.19 -9.54 -17.18
C ASN A 212 -11.77 -10.89 -16.70
N ASP A 213 -11.70 -11.15 -15.39
CA ASP A 213 -12.31 -12.33 -14.80
C ASP A 213 -13.65 -11.99 -14.12
N GLN A 214 -14.18 -12.95 -13.35
CA GLN A 214 -15.46 -12.80 -12.65
C GLN A 214 -15.49 -11.63 -11.63
N TRP A 215 -14.35 -11.05 -11.25
CA TRP A 215 -14.28 -9.97 -10.27
C TRP A 215 -14.33 -8.57 -10.89
N ALA A 216 -14.22 -8.44 -12.21
CA ALA A 216 -14.16 -7.12 -12.85
C ALA A 216 -15.39 -6.25 -12.54
N ALA A 217 -16.60 -6.84 -12.57
CA ALA A 217 -17.83 -6.15 -12.21
C ALA A 217 -17.87 -5.76 -10.72
N PHE A 218 -17.40 -6.63 -9.82
CA PHE A 218 -17.35 -6.35 -8.39
C PHE A 218 -16.41 -5.17 -8.07
N ILE A 219 -15.23 -5.13 -8.69
CA ILE A 219 -14.25 -4.05 -8.53
C ILE A 219 -14.86 -2.69 -8.96
N GLN A 220 -15.55 -2.68 -10.11
CA GLN A 220 -16.26 -1.48 -10.59
C GLN A 220 -17.30 -1.00 -9.57
N VAL A 221 -18.11 -1.91 -9.02
CA VAL A 221 -19.13 -1.57 -8.02
C VAL A 221 -18.52 -1.03 -6.72
N ILE A 222 -17.38 -1.58 -6.26
CA ILE A 222 -16.65 -1.05 -5.11
C ILE A 222 -16.19 0.39 -5.36
N TYR A 223 -15.65 0.68 -6.54
CA TYR A 223 -15.26 2.04 -6.89
C TYR A 223 -16.47 2.99 -6.94
N GLU A 224 -17.55 2.61 -7.61
CA GLU A 224 -18.74 3.46 -7.75
C GLU A 224 -19.43 3.73 -6.40
N TYR A 225 -19.65 2.70 -5.59
CA TYR A 225 -20.37 2.87 -4.33
C TYR A 225 -19.47 3.34 -3.20
N CYS A 226 -18.39 2.62 -2.92
CA CYS A 226 -17.58 2.89 -1.73
C CYS A 226 -16.71 4.15 -1.92
N HIS A 227 -16.13 4.36 -3.09
CA HIS A 227 -15.31 5.56 -3.34
C HIS A 227 -16.15 6.76 -3.78
N GLN A 228 -16.92 6.65 -4.87
CA GLN A 228 -17.60 7.80 -5.48
C GLN A 228 -18.88 8.21 -4.76
N ARG A 229 -19.75 7.27 -4.40
CA ARG A 229 -21.06 7.60 -3.83
C ARG A 229 -21.02 7.85 -2.32
N TRP A 230 -20.38 6.98 -1.57
CA TRP A 230 -20.37 7.05 -0.11
C TRP A 230 -19.14 7.76 0.46
N HIS A 231 -18.17 8.11 -0.39
CA HIS A 231 -16.91 8.75 0.02
C HIS A 231 -16.24 8.02 1.20
N TYR A 232 -16.15 6.70 1.13
CA TYR A 232 -15.68 5.80 2.18
C TYR A 232 -16.49 5.79 3.48
N LEU A 233 -17.63 6.46 3.59
CA LEU A 233 -18.46 6.41 4.79
C LEU A 233 -19.40 5.20 4.77
N VAL A 234 -19.78 4.73 5.96
CA VAL A 234 -20.90 3.80 6.09
C VAL A 234 -22.20 4.56 5.76
N PRO A 235 -23.03 4.10 4.81
CA PRO A 235 -24.25 4.79 4.43
C PRO A 235 -25.30 4.75 5.55
N GLU A 236 -26.19 5.74 5.56
CA GLU A 236 -27.22 5.90 6.58
C GLU A 236 -28.52 5.16 6.22
N SER A 237 -28.85 5.07 4.93
CA SER A 237 -30.11 4.45 4.51
C SER A 237 -30.05 2.93 4.63
N ALA A 238 -31.14 2.31 5.13
CA ALA A 238 -31.21 0.86 5.32
C ALA A 238 -30.95 0.08 4.01
N ILE A 239 -31.40 0.61 2.87
CA ILE A 239 -31.19 -0.01 1.54
C ILE A 239 -29.71 0.00 1.17
N GLU A 240 -29.02 1.13 1.34
CA GLU A 240 -27.59 1.21 1.02
C GLU A 240 -26.72 0.43 2.01
N ARG A 241 -27.14 0.32 3.28
CA ARG A 241 -26.49 -0.56 4.26
C ARG A 241 -26.61 -2.02 3.85
N GLN A 242 -27.80 -2.45 3.41
CA GLN A 242 -27.95 -3.80 2.87
C GLN A 242 -27.05 -4.03 1.65
N GLN A 243 -26.94 -3.03 0.76
CA GLN A 243 -26.01 -3.08 -0.36
C GLN A 243 -24.56 -3.20 0.11
N LEU A 244 -24.12 -2.39 1.07
CA LEU A 244 -22.77 -2.45 1.63
C LEU A 244 -22.48 -3.82 2.23
N ARG A 245 -23.42 -4.41 2.97
CA ARG A 245 -23.25 -5.75 3.55
C ARG A 245 -23.01 -6.81 2.47
N LEU A 246 -23.72 -6.74 1.35
CA LEU A 246 -23.50 -7.64 0.20
C LEU A 246 -22.11 -7.44 -0.44
N LEU A 247 -21.62 -6.20 -0.50
CA LEU A 247 -20.27 -5.90 -1.00
C LEU A 247 -19.19 -6.44 -0.05
N CYS A 248 -19.36 -6.27 1.27
CA CYS A 248 -18.45 -6.85 2.26
C CYS A 248 -18.40 -8.39 2.19
N GLN A 249 -19.54 -9.03 1.92
CA GLN A 249 -19.60 -10.49 1.73
C GLN A 249 -18.75 -10.94 0.52
N GLN A 250 -18.83 -10.21 -0.60
CA GLN A 250 -18.06 -10.51 -1.80
C GLN A 250 -16.57 -10.19 -1.66
N ALA A 251 -16.22 -9.17 -0.88
CA ALA A 251 -14.85 -8.73 -0.66
C ALA A 251 -13.94 -9.85 -0.15
N LEU A 252 -14.42 -10.68 0.80
CA LEU A 252 -13.67 -11.82 1.30
C LEU A 252 -13.30 -12.81 0.17
N GLY A 253 -14.22 -13.05 -0.75
CA GLY A 253 -13.98 -13.89 -1.92
C GLY A 253 -12.89 -13.32 -2.82
N PHE A 254 -12.90 -12.00 -3.05
CA PHE A 254 -11.87 -11.32 -3.82
C PHE A 254 -10.50 -11.33 -3.13
N GLU A 255 -10.44 -11.08 -1.82
CA GLU A 255 -9.20 -11.15 -1.05
C GLU A 255 -8.56 -12.54 -1.16
N ASN A 256 -9.37 -13.61 -1.03
CA ASN A 256 -8.91 -14.98 -1.20
C ASN A 256 -8.52 -15.32 -2.65
N HIS A 257 -9.19 -14.75 -3.64
CA HIS A 257 -8.78 -14.85 -5.03
C HIS A 257 -7.39 -14.22 -5.24
N PHE A 258 -7.17 -13.00 -4.75
CA PHE A 258 -5.86 -12.36 -4.82
C PHE A 258 -4.79 -13.22 -4.13
N LEU A 259 -5.05 -13.73 -2.93
CA LEU A 259 -4.08 -14.55 -2.20
C LEU A 259 -3.75 -15.88 -2.88
N THR A 260 -4.67 -16.40 -3.69
CA THR A 260 -4.41 -17.55 -4.57
C THR A 260 -3.40 -17.16 -5.65
N GLN A 261 -3.60 -16.02 -6.33
CA GLN A 261 -2.65 -15.52 -7.34
C GLN A 261 -1.29 -15.17 -6.72
N TYR A 262 -1.29 -14.57 -5.53
CA TYR A 262 -0.07 -14.22 -4.79
C TYR A 262 0.74 -15.45 -4.36
N LYS A 263 0.06 -16.54 -3.97
CA LYS A 263 0.72 -17.82 -3.69
C LYS A 263 1.49 -18.30 -4.90
N ASP A 264 0.83 -18.37 -6.06
CA ASP A 264 1.46 -18.86 -7.29
C ASP A 264 2.59 -17.92 -7.74
N TYR A 265 2.41 -16.60 -7.58
CA TYR A 265 3.48 -15.61 -7.80
C TYR A 265 4.73 -15.88 -6.95
N ILE A 266 4.60 -16.04 -5.63
CA ILE A 266 5.76 -16.31 -4.76
C ILE A 266 6.42 -17.64 -5.12
N LEU A 267 5.63 -18.70 -5.33
CA LEU A 267 6.16 -20.02 -5.65
C LEU A 267 6.97 -20.01 -6.95
N ASN A 268 6.59 -19.19 -7.93
CA ASN A 268 7.33 -19.02 -9.18
C ASN A 268 8.58 -18.15 -9.02
N GLN A 269 8.59 -17.18 -8.10
CA GLN A 269 9.74 -16.31 -7.86
C GLN A 269 10.86 -17.01 -7.08
N LEU A 270 10.52 -17.92 -6.16
CA LEU A 270 11.48 -18.52 -5.23
C LEU A 270 12.68 -19.24 -5.88
N PRO A 271 12.51 -20.09 -6.92
CA PRO A 271 13.63 -20.85 -7.48
C PRO A 271 14.71 -19.99 -8.16
N GLU A 272 14.32 -18.85 -8.72
CA GLU A 272 15.20 -17.98 -9.53
C GLU A 272 15.59 -16.69 -8.80
N ALA A 273 15.10 -16.51 -7.57
CA ALA A 273 15.36 -15.31 -6.79
C ALA A 273 16.80 -15.26 -6.27
N GLU A 274 17.37 -14.06 -6.27
CA GLU A 274 18.56 -13.72 -5.49
C GLU A 274 18.38 -14.09 -4.01
N PRO A 275 19.45 -14.42 -3.26
CA PRO A 275 19.35 -14.87 -1.87
C PRO A 275 18.52 -13.96 -0.96
N TRP A 276 18.71 -12.64 -1.09
CA TRP A 276 17.94 -11.66 -0.30
C TRP A 276 16.44 -11.69 -0.61
N LEU A 277 16.07 -11.97 -1.87
CA LEU A 277 14.68 -12.06 -2.32
C LEU A 277 14.06 -13.39 -1.88
N GLN A 278 14.83 -14.47 -1.88
CA GLN A 278 14.40 -15.75 -1.30
C GLN A 278 14.07 -15.59 0.19
N ASP A 279 14.99 -15.01 0.97
CA ASP A 279 14.78 -14.74 2.39
C ASP A 279 13.54 -13.88 2.62
N TYR A 280 13.37 -12.82 1.83
CA TYR A 280 12.19 -11.96 1.90
C TYR A 280 10.90 -12.74 1.60
N CYS A 281 10.86 -13.57 0.56
CA CYS A 281 9.72 -14.42 0.22
C CYS A 281 9.42 -15.44 1.33
N ILE A 282 10.44 -16.07 1.92
CA ILE A 282 10.28 -16.99 3.06
C ILE A 282 9.67 -16.26 4.26
N GLN A 283 10.16 -15.07 4.60
CA GLN A 283 9.58 -14.26 5.68
C GLN A 283 8.11 -13.92 5.41
N ARG A 284 7.76 -13.63 4.14
CA ARG A 284 6.35 -13.39 3.76
C ARG A 284 5.48 -14.63 3.89
N LEU A 285 5.96 -15.81 3.49
CA LEU A 285 5.27 -17.10 3.70
C LEU A 285 5.15 -17.46 5.19
N GLY A 286 6.08 -17.00 6.03
CA GLY A 286 5.97 -17.14 7.49
C GLY A 286 4.86 -16.26 8.09
N ARG A 287 4.62 -15.07 7.52
CA ARG A 287 3.55 -14.16 7.95
C ARG A 287 2.18 -14.48 7.36
N LEU A 288 2.13 -15.15 6.21
CA LEU A 288 0.91 -15.61 5.55
C LEU A 288 0.96 -17.13 5.37
N ILE A 289 0.31 -17.84 6.29
CA ILE A 289 0.35 -19.29 6.40
C ILE A 289 -0.59 -19.91 5.37
N TYR A 290 -0.02 -20.66 4.43
CA TYR A 290 -0.76 -21.49 3.48
C TYR A 290 -0.77 -22.94 3.97
N ARG A 291 -1.97 -23.54 4.11
CA ARG A 291 -2.12 -24.99 4.37
C ARG A 291 -2.01 -25.80 3.07
N ASP A 292 -0.97 -25.55 2.29
CA ASP A 292 -0.71 -26.14 0.96
C ASP A 292 0.60 -26.95 1.03
N GLN A 293 0.54 -28.25 0.69
CA GLN A 293 1.71 -29.12 0.72
C GLN A 293 2.84 -28.64 -0.19
N ARG A 294 2.53 -27.93 -1.29
CA ARG A 294 3.54 -27.37 -2.19
C ARG A 294 4.39 -26.31 -1.49
N VAL A 295 3.76 -25.48 -0.66
CA VAL A 295 4.48 -24.45 0.12
C VAL A 295 5.39 -25.13 1.14
N ASN A 296 4.89 -26.15 1.85
CA ASN A 296 5.70 -26.91 2.81
C ASN A 296 6.92 -27.57 2.16
N ASN A 297 6.71 -28.30 1.05
CA ASN A 297 7.78 -28.97 0.33
C ASN A 297 8.87 -28.00 -0.16
N LEU A 298 8.46 -26.82 -0.64
CA LEU A 298 9.40 -25.80 -1.11
C LEU A 298 10.22 -25.21 0.06
N LEU A 299 9.57 -24.92 1.19
CA LEU A 299 10.26 -24.44 2.39
C LEU A 299 11.25 -25.48 2.95
N GLU A 300 10.92 -26.77 2.89
CA GLU A 300 11.83 -27.86 3.27
C GLU A 300 13.03 -27.95 2.32
N THR A 301 12.79 -27.83 1.02
CA THR A 301 13.85 -27.82 0.00
C THR A 301 14.84 -26.68 0.24
N LEU A 302 14.35 -25.45 0.45
CA LEU A 302 15.20 -24.28 0.72
C LEU A 302 15.99 -24.44 2.03
N LYS A 303 15.37 -24.98 3.09
CA LYS A 303 16.09 -25.30 4.34
C LYS A 303 17.20 -26.32 4.15
N SER A 304 17.05 -27.27 3.23
CA SER A 304 18.07 -28.28 2.95
C SER A 304 19.26 -27.70 2.19
N LEU A 305 19.01 -26.79 1.24
CA LEU A 305 20.05 -26.10 0.45
C LEU A 305 20.92 -25.18 1.33
N ASN A 306 20.29 -24.40 2.22
CA ASN A 306 21.03 -23.50 3.12
C ASN A 306 21.91 -24.26 4.12
N LYS A 307 21.52 -25.48 4.51
CA LYS A 307 22.36 -26.34 5.38
C LYS A 307 23.59 -26.87 4.65
N SER A 308 23.49 -27.18 3.35
CA SER A 308 24.63 -27.69 2.58
C SER A 308 25.72 -26.64 2.34
N GLU A 309 25.36 -25.37 2.14
CA GLU A 309 26.35 -24.29 1.94
C GLU A 309 27.15 -24.03 3.22
N THR A 310 26.49 -24.02 4.39
CA THR A 310 27.19 -23.89 5.68
C THR A 310 28.11 -25.06 6.03
N ALA A 311 27.90 -26.24 5.42
CA ALA A 311 28.75 -27.41 5.63
C ALA A 311 29.96 -27.47 4.68
N SER A 312 29.88 -26.83 3.51
CA SER A 312 30.98 -26.80 2.52
C SER A 312 32.09 -25.79 2.87
N ASP A 313 31.78 -24.75 3.64
CA ASP A 313 32.78 -23.77 4.12
C ASP A 313 33.65 -24.28 5.29
N VAL A 314 33.37 -25.47 5.82
CA VAL A 314 34.15 -26.10 6.91
C VAL A 314 35.24 -27.04 6.37
N LEU A 315 35.32 -27.24 5.05
CA LEU A 315 36.30 -28.13 4.41
C LEU A 315 37.17 -27.40 3.37
N SER A 316 37.78 -26.28 3.78
CA SER A 316 39.02 -25.81 3.15
C SER A 316 40.21 -26.17 4.05
N PRO A 317 41.13 -27.04 3.63
CA PRO A 317 42.35 -27.29 4.38
C PRO A 317 43.28 -26.08 4.22
N GLN A 318 43.57 -25.37 5.32
CA GLN A 318 44.70 -24.44 5.32
C GLN A 318 46.01 -25.25 5.27
N PRO A 319 46.95 -24.92 4.37
CA PRO A 319 48.36 -25.31 4.53
C PRO A 319 49.04 -24.56 5.68
#